data_AF-A0A3B9IAG4-F1
#
_entry.id   AF-A0A3B9IAG4-F1
#
_cell.length_a   1.000
_cell.length_b   1.000
_cell.length_c   1.000
_cell.angle_alpha   90.00
_cell.angle_beta   90.00
_cell.angle_gamma   90.00
#
_symmetry.space_group_name_H-M   'P 1'
#
loop_
_entity.id
_entity.type
_entity.pdbx_description
1 polymer ?
#
loop_
_entity_poly.entity_id
_entity_poly.type
_entity_poly.pdbx_seq_one_letter_code
_entity_poly.pdbx_strand_id
1 'polypeptide(L)' 'MAEGFLPVNRKEMEEKGLMQLDFVYVCGDAYVDHPSFGSAIISRVLESFGYTVGMLCQPDWRDPASVT' A
#
# COMPACT_ATOMS: atom_id res chain seq x y z
N MET A 1 -4.31 9.79 13.60
CA MET A 1 -3.07 9.76 12.79
C MET A 1 -2.82 8.30 12.48
N ALA A 2 -2.63 7.93 11.22
CA ALA A 2 -2.28 6.56 10.88
C ALA A 2 -0.86 6.29 11.40
N GLU A 3 -0.76 5.54 12.50
CA GLU A 3 0.54 5.16 13.07
C GLU A 3 1.06 3.92 12.32
N GLY A 4 2.29 4.03 11.81
CA GLY A 4 3.01 2.94 11.14
C GLY A 4 2.80 2.88 9.62
N PHE A 5 3.48 1.93 8.99
CA PHE A 5 3.49 1.72 7.54
C PHE A 5 2.13 1.32 6.97
N LEU A 6 1.93 1.55 5.67
CA LEU A 6 0.82 0.98 4.91
C LEU A 6 0.97 -0.53 4.78
N PRO A 7 -0.14 -1.30 4.77
CA PRO A 7 -0.07 -2.75 4.61
C PRO A 7 0.54 -3.11 3.24
N VAL A 8 1.53 -4.01 3.26
CA VAL A 8 2.16 -4.55 2.03
C VAL A 8 1.76 -6.00 1.72
N ASN A 9 1.00 -6.64 2.61
CA ASN A 9 0.53 -8.01 2.45
C ASN A 9 -0.79 -8.24 3.21
N ARG A 10 -1.40 -9.41 2.97
CA ARG A 10 -2.69 -9.78 3.58
C ARG A 10 -2.64 -9.90 5.10
N LYS A 11 -1.53 -10.36 5.68
CA LYS A 11 -1.37 -10.48 7.13
C LYS A 11 -1.45 -9.12 7.82
N GLU A 12 -0.78 -8.12 7.26
CA GLU A 12 -0.82 -6.74 7.76
C GLU A 12 -2.19 -6.09 7.58
N MET A 13 -2.92 -6.44 6.51
CA MET A 13 -4.31 -6.03 6.36
C MET A 13 -5.18 -6.60 7.50
N GLU A 14 -5.05 -7.90 7.79
CA GLU A 14 -5.78 -8.56 8.89
C GLU A 14 -5.44 -7.96 10.26
N GLU A 15 -4.16 -7.67 10.52
CA GLU A 15 -3.70 -7.00 11.75
C GLU A 15 -4.32 -5.60 11.92
N LYS A 16 -4.59 -4.91 10.80
CA LYS A 16 -5.28 -3.60 10.77
C LYS A 16 -6.81 -3.72 10.70
N GLY A 17 -7.37 -4.93 10.72
CA GLY A 17 -8.81 -5.17 10.60
C GLY A 17 -9.39 -4.84 9.22
N LEU A 18 -8.55 -4.82 8.18
CA LEU A 18 -8.92 -4.48 6.80
C LEU A 18 -9.22 -5.76 6.01
N MET A 19 -10.48 -5.94 5.63
CA MET A 19 -10.89 -7.06 4.75
C MET A 19 -10.70 -6.73 3.26
N GLN A 20 -10.75 -5.44 2.91
CA GLN A 20 -10.64 -4.93 1.55
C GLN A 20 -10.02 -3.53 1.60
N LEU A 21 -9.27 -3.18 0.55
CA LEU A 21 -8.70 -1.84 0.35
C LEU A 21 -9.53 -1.07 -0.67
N ASP A 22 -9.65 0.24 -0.49
CA ASP A 22 -10.21 1.15 -1.49
C ASP A 22 -9.24 1.33 -2.65
N PHE A 23 -7.93 1.40 -2.36
CA PHE A 23 -6.87 1.56 -3.34
C PHE A 23 -5.69 0.62 -3.08
N VAL A 24 -5.09 0.14 -4.17
CA VAL A 24 -3.79 -0.54 -4.15
C VAL A 24 -2.84 0.25 -5.03
N TYR A 25 -1.73 0.70 -4.46
CA TYR A 25 -0.67 1.37 -5.20
C TYR A 25 0.35 0.34 -5.67
N VAL A 26 0.41 0.07 -6.97
CA VAL A 26 1.39 -0.84 -7.57
C VAL A 26 2.63 -0.05 -7.98
N CYS A 27 3.80 -0.46 -7.50
CA CYS A 27 5.07 0.22 -7.74
C CYS A 27 6.15 -0.76 -8.20
N GLY A 28 7.01 -0.36 -9.14
CA GLY A 28 8.19 -1.14 -9.56
C GLY A 28 9.43 -0.93 -8.67
N ASP A 29 9.33 -0.13 -7.61
CA ASP A 29 10.41 0.21 -6.68
C ASP A 29 10.08 -0.29 -5.27
N ALA A 30 11.06 -0.28 -4.35
CA ALA A 30 10.85 -0.54 -2.94
C ALA A 30 9.87 0.47 -2.32
N TYR A 31 9.10 0.02 -1.32
CA TYR A 31 8.27 0.93 -0.54
C TYR A 31 9.14 1.74 0.42
N VAL A 32 9.19 3.06 0.22
CA VAL A 32 9.80 4.01 1.14
C VAL A 32 8.75 5.01 1.56
N ASP A 33 8.38 4.96 2.84
CA ASP A 33 7.37 5.84 3.42
C ASP A 33 8.01 7.14 3.92
N HIS A 34 8.39 8.00 2.98
CA HIS A 34 9.06 9.27 3.27
C HIS A 34 8.52 10.38 2.37
N PRO A 35 8.34 11.63 2.85
CA PRO A 35 7.72 12.73 2.10
C PRO A 35 8.50 13.16 0.84
N SER A 36 9.70 12.65 0.61
CA SER A 36 10.44 12.85 -0.66
C SER A 36 9.98 11.88 -1.77
N PHE A 37 9.17 10.89 -1.45
CA PHE A 37 8.69 9.88 -2.40
C PHE A 37 7.23 10.16 -2.76
N GLY A 38 6.95 10.29 -4.07
CA GLY A 38 5.60 10.57 -4.55
C GLY A 38 4.58 9.51 -4.17
N SER A 39 4.98 8.23 -4.13
CA SER A 39 4.12 7.13 -3.68
C SER A 39 3.61 7.34 -2.25
N ALA A 40 4.49 7.77 -1.33
CA ALA A 40 4.12 8.08 0.05
C ALA A 40 3.21 9.30 0.13
N ILE A 41 3.46 10.36 -0.64
CA ILE A 41 2.58 11.55 -0.66
C ILE A 41 1.18 11.15 -1.11
N ILE A 42 1.06 10.45 -2.24
CA ILE A 42 -0.24 10.06 -2.80
C ILE A 42 -1.02 9.19 -1.82
N SER A 43 -0.40 8.13 -1.29
CA SER A 43 -1.07 7.18 -0.42
C SER A 43 -1.45 7.79 0.94
N ARG A 44 -0.58 8.60 1.55
CA ARG A 44 -0.89 9.29 2.81
C ARG A 44 -1.94 10.38 2.66
N VAL A 45 -1.99 11.06 1.50
CA VAL A 45 -3.09 11.98 1.19
C VAL A 45 -4.40 11.22 1.12
N LEU A 46 -4.47 10.09 0.42
CA LEU A 46 -5.68 9.26 0.38
C LEU A 46 -6.12 8.79 1.77
N GLU A 47 -5.19 8.31 2.61
CA GLU A 47 -5.49 7.97 4.01
C GLU A 47 -6.01 9.18 4.81
N SER A 48 -5.48 10.38 4.58
CA SER A 48 -5.96 11.60 5.25
C SER A 48 -7.41 11.95 4.93
N PHE A 49 -7.93 11.46 3.79
CA PHE A 49 -9.33 11.54 3.39
C PHE A 49 -10.18 10.34 3.86
N GLY A 50 -9.60 9.42 4.63
CA GLY A 50 -10.30 8.26 5.19
C GLY A 50 -10.35 7.03 4.30
N TYR A 51 -9.61 7.01 3.18
CA TYR A 51 -9.50 5.82 2.33
C TYR A 51 -8.47 4.83 2.85
N THR A 52 -8.70 3.55 2.59
CA THR A 52 -7.77 2.47 2.89
C THR A 52 -6.86 2.21 1.69
N VAL A 53 -5.54 2.21 1.93
CA VAL A 53 -4.53 2.06 0.86
C VAL A 53 -3.54 0.97 1.24
N GLY A 54 -3.22 0.10 0.28
CA GLY A 54 -2.12 -0.87 0.40
C GLY A 54 -1.05 -0.64 -0.66
N MET A 55 0.17 -1.06 -0.35
CA MET A 55 1.33 -0.92 -1.23
C MET A 55 1.70 -2.29 -1.82
N LEU A 56 1.73 -2.41 -3.14
CA LEU A 56 2.22 -3.60 -3.85
C LEU A 56 3.50 -3.25 -4.61
N CYS A 57 4.64 -3.49 -3.99
CA CYS A 57 5.95 -3.13 -4.52
C CYS A 57 6.64 -4.33 -5.16
N GLN A 58 7.21 -4.11 -6.35
CA GLN A 58 7.96 -5.09 -7.14
C GLN A 58 7.23 -6.43 -7.35
N PRO A 59 5.94 -6.45 -7.77
CA PRO A 59 5.30 -7.71 -8.15
C PRO A 59 6.05 -8.35 -9.33
N ASP A 60 6.11 -9.68 -9.38
CA ASP A 60 6.70 -10.36 -10.53
C ASP A 60 5.79 -10.21 -11.75
N TRP A 61 6.23 -9.42 -12.73
CA TRP A 61 5.49 -9.13 -13.96
C TRP A 61 5.37 -10.34 -14.89
N ARG A 62 6.09 -11.44 -14.61
CA ARG A 62 6.00 -12.71 -15.36
C ARG A 62 5.01 -13.69 -14.74
N ASP A 63 4.63 -13.48 -13.49
CA ASP A 63 3.67 -14.31 -12.78
C ASP A 63 2.39 -13.53 -12.50
N PRO A 64 1.28 -13.81 -13.21
CA PRO A 64 -0.01 -13.19 -12.96
C PRO A 64 -0.48 -13.32 -11.50
N ALA A 65 -0.05 -14.37 -10.78
CA ALA A 65 -0.40 -14.56 -9.37
C ALA A 65 0.20 -13.48 -8.45
N SER A 66 1.18 -12.69 -8.92
CA SER A 66 1.81 -11.63 -8.13
C SER A 66 0.90 -10.42 -7.84
N VAL A 67 -0.25 -10.32 -8.51
CA VAL A 67 -1.20 -9.19 -8.38
C VAL A 67 -2.64 -9.63 -8.09
N THR A 68 -2.89 -10.94 -7.91
CA THR A 68 -4.22 -11.53 -7.67
C THR A 68 -4.28 -12.24 -6.34
#